data_AF-A0A976PH20-F1
#
_entry.id   AF-A0A976PH20-F1
#
_cell.length_a   1.000
_cell.length_b   1.000
_cell.length_c   1.000
_cell.angle_alpha   90.00
_cell.angle_beta   90.00
_cell.angle_gamma   90.00
#
_symmetry.space_group_name_H-M   'P 1'
#
loop_
_entity.id
_entity.type
_entity.pdbx_description
1 polymer ?
#
loop_
_entity_poly.entity_id
_entity_poly.type
_entity_poly.pdbx_seq_one_letter_code
_entity_poly.pdbx_strand_id
1 'polypeptide(L)'
;FQKKLFLYQKESGSFVHFTEDLVKFFDVLEEIYDSNQTILNFYIGEIDKQEDVLYERSASAAFMDNWFDLKKDISRIDRYFGRQLIAYKDMVKWMNKHKSGFEAYALSFVHDIQFSLSNAQGGLTRLDNLHHYYSSIKNDKLNRNIYLLTILSGVFLPLNLIVGFFGMNTEGLFFKENPHGTLYVVYTLSGILFLSLVGTNIFRILDRYVLNRILGQTSFYKRLEQRIGKIEDNFSLKL
;
A
#
# COMPACT_ATOMS: atom_id res chain seq x y z
N PHE A 1 -37.54 -3.02 -42.14
CA PHE A 1 -36.13 -2.75 -41.83
C PHE A 1 -35.49 -4.03 -41.34
N GLN A 2 -34.65 -4.69 -42.14
CA GLN A 2 -33.79 -5.77 -41.63
C GLN A 2 -32.77 -5.15 -40.68
N LYS A 3 -32.72 -5.64 -39.43
CA LYS A 3 -31.75 -5.20 -38.43
C LYS A 3 -30.40 -5.84 -38.79
N LYS A 4 -29.54 -5.10 -39.47
CA LYS A 4 -28.17 -5.54 -39.80
C LYS A 4 -27.20 -5.03 -38.74
N LEU A 5 -26.34 -5.91 -38.25
CA LEU A 5 -25.22 -5.55 -37.38
C LEU A 5 -23.96 -5.39 -38.22
N PHE A 6 -23.09 -4.49 -37.76
CA PHE A 6 -21.85 -4.14 -38.44
C PHE A 6 -20.70 -4.15 -37.45
N LEU A 7 -19.54 -4.67 -37.87
CA LEU A 7 -18.28 -4.55 -37.15
C LEU A 7 -17.52 -3.33 -37.67
N TYR A 8 -16.96 -2.56 -36.75
CA TYR A 8 -16.06 -1.46 -37.11
C TYR A 8 -14.64 -1.99 -37.27
N GLN A 9 -14.09 -1.93 -38.48
CA GLN A 9 -12.71 -2.28 -38.76
C GLN A 9 -11.82 -1.04 -38.62
N LYS A 10 -10.94 -1.06 -37.61
CA LYS A 10 -10.07 0.09 -37.30
C LYS A 10 -9.03 0.36 -38.39
N GLU A 11 -8.55 -0.68 -39.07
CA GLU A 11 -7.52 -0.58 -40.11
C GLU A 11 -8.04 0.10 -41.38
N SER A 12 -9.27 -0.22 -41.79
CA SER A 12 -9.92 0.37 -42.96
C SER A 12 -10.78 1.59 -42.66
N GLY A 13 -11.08 1.85 -41.38
CA GLY A 13 -12.00 2.91 -40.94
C GLY A 13 -13.45 2.69 -41.36
N SER A 14 -13.84 1.47 -41.76
CA SER A 14 -15.15 1.17 -42.35
C SER A 14 -15.98 0.21 -41.51
N PHE A 15 -17.30 0.32 -41.63
CA PHE A 15 -18.24 -0.67 -41.10
C PHE A 15 -18.43 -1.80 -42.11
N VAL A 16 -18.14 -3.03 -41.68
CA VAL A 16 -18.36 -4.23 -42.48
C VAL A 16 -19.57 -4.97 -41.92
N HIS A 17 -20.45 -5.45 -42.80
CA HIS A 17 -21.59 -6.25 -42.37
C HIS A 17 -21.10 -7.47 -41.61
N PHE A 18 -21.67 -7.69 -40.43
CA PHE A 18 -21.24 -8.75 -39.52
C PHE A 18 -22.24 -9.89 -39.47
N THR A 19 -23.46 -9.61 -39.00
CA THR A 19 -24.51 -10.62 -38.86
C THR A 19 -25.89 -9.95 -38.78
N GLU A 20 -26.95 -10.72 -39.01
CA GLU A 20 -28.33 -10.33 -38.65
C GLU A 20 -28.78 -11.03 -37.34
N ASP A 21 -27.98 -11.96 -36.84
CA ASP A 21 -28.26 -12.80 -35.68
C ASP A 21 -27.67 -12.19 -34.39
N LEU A 22 -28.56 -11.85 -33.45
CA LEU A 22 -28.17 -11.30 -32.14
C LEU A 22 -27.41 -12.31 -31.29
N VAL A 23 -27.60 -13.62 -31.47
CA VAL A 23 -26.85 -14.66 -30.73
C VAL A 23 -25.37 -14.55 -31.07
N LYS A 24 -25.03 -14.58 -32.37
CA LYS A 24 -23.64 -14.42 -32.85
C LYS A 24 -23.00 -13.11 -32.42
N PHE A 25 -23.80 -12.06 -32.23
CA PHE A 25 -23.31 -10.79 -31.70
C PHE A 25 -22.88 -10.92 -30.24
N PHE A 26 -23.70 -11.55 -29.43
CA PHE A 26 -23.38 -11.80 -28.04
C PHE A 26 -22.21 -12.77 -27.86
N ASP A 27 -22.11 -13.83 -28.67
CA ASP A 27 -20.98 -14.77 -28.63
C ASP A 27 -19.63 -14.03 -28.81
N VAL A 28 -19.56 -13.06 -29.74
CA VAL A 28 -18.35 -12.25 -29.95
C VAL A 28 -18.10 -11.29 -28.79
N LEU A 29 -19.15 -10.72 -28.20
CA LEU A 29 -18.99 -9.87 -27.01
C LEU A 29 -18.47 -10.66 -25.81
N GLU A 30 -18.94 -11.90 -25.64
CA GLU A 30 -18.51 -12.83 -24.59
C GLU A 30 -17.04 -13.21 -24.77
N GLU A 31 -16.61 -13.57 -25.98
CA GLU A 31 -15.19 -13.87 -26.27
C GLU A 31 -14.27 -12.67 -25.96
N ILE A 32 -14.69 -11.46 -26.34
CA ILE A 32 -13.95 -10.22 -26.02
C ILE A 32 -13.92 -9.99 -24.50
N TYR A 33 -15.04 -10.21 -23.82
CA TYR A 33 -15.14 -10.05 -22.37
C TYR A 33 -14.20 -11.04 -21.64
N ASP A 34 -14.23 -12.32 -21.99
CA ASP A 34 -13.41 -13.36 -21.37
C ASP A 34 -11.92 -13.08 -21.51
N SER A 35 -11.50 -12.62 -22.69
CA SER A 35 -10.12 -12.18 -22.92
C SER A 35 -9.75 -11.01 -22.01
N ASN A 36 -10.62 -9.99 -21.91
CA ASN A 36 -10.38 -8.84 -21.06
C ASN A 36 -10.36 -9.19 -19.57
N GLN A 37 -11.24 -10.10 -19.14
CA GLN A 37 -11.28 -10.58 -17.76
C GLN A 37 -10.01 -11.37 -17.41
N THR A 38 -9.51 -12.19 -18.33
CA THR A 38 -8.24 -12.90 -18.15
C THR A 38 -7.07 -11.93 -17.95
N ILE A 39 -7.01 -10.85 -18.74
CA ILE A 39 -6.00 -9.79 -18.58
C ILE A 39 -6.14 -9.12 -17.22
N LEU A 40 -7.35 -8.73 -16.81
CA LEU A 40 -7.59 -8.12 -15.50
C LEU A 40 -7.11 -9.05 -14.37
N ASN A 41 -7.50 -10.33 -14.40
CA ASN A 41 -7.12 -11.30 -13.37
C ASN A 41 -5.60 -11.49 -13.27
N PHE A 42 -4.89 -11.44 -14.39
CA PHE A 42 -3.42 -11.45 -14.39
C PHE A 42 -2.85 -10.27 -13.59
N TYR A 43 -3.31 -9.04 -13.86
CA TYR A 43 -2.84 -7.88 -13.12
C TYR A 43 -3.26 -7.89 -11.65
N ILE A 44 -4.44 -8.42 -11.32
CA ILE A 44 -4.84 -8.62 -9.90
C ILE A 44 -3.87 -9.59 -9.22
N GLY A 45 -3.50 -10.69 -9.86
CA GLY A 45 -2.49 -11.62 -9.32
C GLY A 45 -1.11 -10.97 -9.13
N GLU A 46 -0.71 -10.02 -9.99
CA GLU A 46 0.52 -9.24 -9.78
C GLU A 46 0.42 -8.27 -8.59
N ILE A 47 -0.77 -7.72 -8.30
CA ILE A 47 -1.00 -6.93 -7.08
C ILE A 47 -0.88 -7.81 -5.84
N ASP A 48 -1.45 -9.03 -5.87
CA ASP A 48 -1.33 -9.99 -4.76
C ASP A 48 0.15 -10.25 -4.44
N LYS A 49 0.99 -10.47 -5.46
CA LYS A 49 2.44 -10.64 -5.28
C LYS A 49 3.12 -9.41 -4.66
N GLN A 50 2.71 -8.20 -5.04
CA GLN A 50 3.25 -6.98 -4.42
C GLN A 50 2.83 -6.86 -2.95
N GLU A 51 1.62 -7.29 -2.59
CA GLU A 51 1.17 -7.37 -1.20
C GLU A 51 2.02 -8.34 -0.38
N ASP A 52 2.26 -9.54 -0.89
CA ASP A 52 3.09 -10.55 -0.22
C ASP A 52 4.52 -10.04 0.03
N VAL A 53 5.15 -9.45 -1.00
CA VAL A 53 6.49 -8.84 -0.89
C VAL A 53 6.54 -7.77 0.20
N LEU A 54 5.47 -7.00 0.35
CA LEU A 54 5.39 -5.95 1.35
C LEU A 54 5.15 -6.51 2.76
N TYR A 55 4.31 -7.53 2.89
CA TYR A 55 4.02 -8.21 4.15
C TYR A 55 5.22 -8.99 4.69
N GLU A 56 5.99 -9.64 3.81
CA GLU A 56 7.24 -10.31 4.15
C GLU A 56 8.39 -9.33 4.44
N ARG A 57 8.17 -8.02 4.27
CA ARG A 57 9.18 -6.95 4.42
C ARG A 57 10.39 -7.16 3.49
N SER A 58 10.18 -7.82 2.36
CA SER A 58 11.18 -8.13 1.33
C SER A 58 11.17 -7.15 0.16
N ALA A 59 10.42 -6.04 0.28
CA ALA A 59 10.31 -4.99 -0.73
C ALA A 59 11.68 -4.43 -1.17
N SER A 60 11.96 -4.56 -2.46
CA SER A 60 13.17 -4.08 -3.10
C SER A 60 13.11 -2.57 -3.40
N ALA A 61 14.20 -2.00 -3.92
CA ALA A 61 14.21 -0.60 -4.37
C ALA A 61 13.25 -0.35 -5.55
N ALA A 62 13.01 -1.37 -6.39
CA ALA A 62 12.12 -1.31 -7.55
C ALA A 62 10.63 -1.47 -7.21
N PHE A 63 10.29 -1.67 -5.93
CA PHE A 63 8.90 -1.85 -5.49
C PHE A 63 7.97 -0.73 -5.97
N MET A 64 8.43 0.52 -5.87
CA MET A 64 7.63 1.68 -6.29
C MET A 64 7.48 1.80 -7.81
N ASP A 65 8.47 1.32 -8.58
CA ASP A 65 8.38 1.31 -10.04
C ASP A 65 7.35 0.27 -10.49
N ASN A 66 7.40 -0.94 -9.93
CA ASN A 66 6.40 -1.99 -10.17
C ASN A 66 4.99 -1.54 -9.77
N TRP A 67 4.86 -0.90 -8.60
CA TRP A 67 3.60 -0.33 -8.14
C TRP A 67 3.05 0.69 -9.15
N PHE A 68 3.91 1.57 -9.68
CA PHE A 68 3.50 2.62 -10.62
C PHE A 68 2.99 2.02 -11.93
N ASP A 69 3.70 1.03 -12.47
CA ASP A 69 3.30 0.34 -13.71
C ASP A 69 1.97 -0.40 -13.54
N LEU A 70 1.79 -1.14 -12.43
CA LEU A 70 0.51 -1.78 -12.10
C LEU A 70 -0.62 -0.76 -11.94
N LYS A 71 -0.40 0.35 -11.24
CA LYS A 71 -1.40 1.42 -11.06
C LYS A 71 -1.82 2.01 -12.40
N LYS A 72 -0.86 2.27 -13.28
CA LYS A 72 -1.11 2.82 -14.61
C LYS A 72 -1.93 1.87 -15.47
N ASP A 73 -1.61 0.58 -15.48
CA ASP A 73 -2.29 -0.39 -16.34
C ASP A 73 -3.67 -0.79 -15.80
N ILE A 74 -3.84 -0.99 -14.49
CA ILE A 74 -5.18 -1.13 -13.90
C ILE A 74 -6.03 0.13 -14.15
N SER A 75 -5.46 1.33 -14.05
CA SER A 75 -6.20 2.58 -14.36
C SER A 75 -6.62 2.67 -15.83
N ARG A 76 -5.90 2.00 -16.75
CA ARG A 76 -6.32 1.90 -18.15
C ARG A 76 -7.47 0.89 -18.30
N ILE A 77 -7.40 -0.23 -17.58
CA ILE A 77 -8.43 -1.27 -17.56
C ILE A 77 -9.74 -0.75 -16.94
N ASP A 78 -9.69 -0.07 -15.80
CA ASP A 78 -10.85 0.60 -15.18
C ASP A 78 -11.54 1.55 -16.17
N ARG A 79 -10.78 2.44 -16.81
CA ARG A 79 -11.32 3.35 -17.82
C ARG A 79 -11.90 2.63 -19.04
N TYR A 80 -11.34 1.48 -19.41
CA TYR A 80 -11.84 0.67 -20.52
C TYR A 80 -13.18 0.02 -20.18
N PHE A 81 -13.27 -0.69 -19.06
CA PHE A 81 -14.54 -1.27 -18.58
C PHE A 81 -15.59 -0.20 -18.27
N GLY A 82 -15.19 0.96 -17.73
CA GLY A 82 -16.09 2.08 -17.48
C GLY A 82 -16.76 2.60 -18.75
N ARG A 83 -16.00 2.74 -19.85
CA ARG A 83 -16.57 3.12 -21.16
C ARG A 83 -17.47 2.03 -21.74
N GLN A 84 -17.06 0.76 -21.63
CA GLN A 84 -17.88 -0.36 -22.08
C GLN A 84 -19.21 -0.44 -21.33
N LEU A 85 -19.19 -0.26 -20.01
CA LEU A 85 -20.39 -0.29 -19.18
C LEU A 85 -21.44 0.74 -19.63
N ILE A 86 -21.00 1.94 -20.02
CA ILE A 86 -21.89 2.98 -20.56
C ILE A 86 -22.52 2.50 -21.87
N ALA A 87 -21.70 2.00 -22.81
CA ALA A 87 -22.18 1.52 -24.10
C ALA A 87 -23.17 0.36 -23.97
N TYR A 88 -22.89 -0.63 -23.11
CA TYR A 88 -23.78 -1.77 -22.89
C TYR A 88 -25.07 -1.38 -22.16
N LYS A 89 -25.02 -0.42 -21.23
CA LYS A 89 -26.24 0.12 -20.63
C LYS A 89 -27.15 0.79 -21.66
N ASP A 90 -26.58 1.53 -22.61
CA ASP A 90 -27.37 2.15 -23.68
C ASP A 90 -27.90 1.12 -24.68
N MET A 91 -27.12 0.06 -24.96
CA MET A 91 -27.60 -1.10 -25.71
C MET A 91 -28.81 -1.76 -25.03
N VAL A 92 -28.72 -2.04 -23.71
CA VAL A 92 -29.83 -2.61 -22.93
C VAL A 92 -31.07 -1.72 -22.98
N LYS A 93 -30.92 -0.40 -22.84
CA LYS A 93 -32.05 0.55 -22.98
C LYS A 93 -32.70 0.46 -24.36
N TRP A 94 -31.90 0.43 -25.42
CA TRP A 94 -32.39 0.31 -26.79
C TRP A 94 -33.12 -1.01 -27.01
N MET A 95 -32.57 -2.11 -26.52
CA MET A 95 -33.14 -3.46 -26.63
C MET A 95 -34.48 -3.57 -25.91
N ASN A 96 -34.57 -3.07 -24.68
CA ASN A 96 -35.82 -2.99 -23.91
C ASN A 96 -36.90 -2.19 -24.66
N LYS A 97 -36.53 -1.02 -25.20
CA LYS A 97 -37.47 -0.17 -25.94
C LYS A 97 -38.05 -0.87 -27.17
N HIS A 98 -37.27 -1.71 -27.83
CA HIS A 98 -37.64 -2.38 -29.09
C HIS A 98 -38.06 -3.83 -28.94
N LYS A 99 -38.22 -4.34 -27.70
CA LYS A 99 -38.63 -5.73 -27.40
C LYS A 99 -37.85 -6.75 -28.23
N SER A 100 -36.54 -6.67 -28.13
CA SER A 100 -35.58 -7.53 -28.83
C SER A 100 -35.68 -9.02 -28.49
N GLY A 101 -36.17 -9.38 -27.29
CA GLY A 101 -36.18 -10.76 -26.78
C GLY A 101 -34.87 -11.20 -26.11
N PHE A 102 -33.85 -10.33 -26.06
CA PHE A 102 -32.53 -10.58 -25.48
C PHE A 102 -32.22 -9.67 -24.29
N GLU A 103 -33.24 -9.02 -23.71
CA GLU A 103 -33.07 -8.02 -22.65
C GLU A 103 -32.40 -8.62 -21.41
N ALA A 104 -32.79 -9.84 -21.02
CA ALA A 104 -32.22 -10.54 -19.87
C ALA A 104 -30.75 -10.89 -20.08
N TYR A 105 -30.39 -11.37 -21.28
CA TYR A 105 -29.01 -11.70 -21.62
C TYR A 105 -28.14 -10.43 -21.66
N ALA A 106 -28.61 -9.37 -22.33
CA ALA A 106 -27.93 -8.08 -22.37
C ALA A 106 -27.74 -7.48 -20.97
N LEU A 107 -28.72 -7.65 -20.08
CA LEU A 107 -28.61 -7.24 -18.69
C LEU A 107 -27.53 -8.05 -17.95
N SER A 108 -27.53 -9.38 -18.06
CA SER A 108 -26.48 -10.25 -17.48
C SER A 108 -25.09 -9.75 -17.87
N PHE A 109 -24.88 -9.49 -19.16
CA PHE A 109 -23.60 -9.01 -19.65
C PHE A 109 -23.18 -7.65 -19.06
N VAL A 110 -24.14 -6.74 -18.81
CA VAL A 110 -23.88 -5.50 -18.06
C VAL A 110 -23.42 -5.78 -16.63
N HIS A 111 -23.99 -6.78 -15.96
CA HIS A 111 -23.57 -7.18 -14.61
C HIS A 111 -22.14 -7.73 -14.60
N ASP A 112 -21.77 -8.54 -15.59
CA ASP A 112 -20.42 -9.13 -15.72
C ASP A 112 -19.35 -8.04 -15.93
N ILE A 113 -19.63 -7.08 -16.82
CA ILE A 113 -18.77 -5.90 -17.05
C ILE A 113 -18.67 -5.05 -15.79
N GLN A 114 -19.78 -4.87 -15.06
CA GLN A 114 -19.79 -4.10 -13.83
C GLN A 114 -18.98 -4.80 -12.72
N PHE A 115 -19.04 -6.12 -12.64
CA PHE A 115 -18.20 -6.90 -11.72
C PHE A 115 -16.71 -6.72 -12.05
N SER A 116 -16.33 -6.85 -13.32
CA SER A 116 -14.94 -6.63 -13.76
C SER A 116 -14.46 -5.20 -13.49
N LEU A 117 -15.33 -4.19 -13.68
CA LEU A 117 -15.02 -2.81 -13.31
C LEU A 117 -14.78 -2.66 -11.80
N SER A 118 -15.64 -3.25 -10.96
CA SER A 118 -15.47 -3.23 -9.51
C SER A 118 -14.17 -3.92 -9.06
N ASN A 119 -13.77 -5.01 -9.72
CA ASN A 119 -12.49 -5.67 -9.45
C ASN A 119 -11.30 -4.77 -9.79
N ALA A 120 -11.33 -4.08 -10.93
CA ALA A 120 -10.29 -3.11 -11.29
C ALA A 120 -10.20 -1.97 -10.26
N GLN A 121 -11.34 -1.44 -9.82
CA GLN A 121 -11.41 -0.38 -8.79
C GLN A 121 -10.91 -0.86 -7.42
N GLY A 122 -11.24 -2.11 -7.05
CA GLY A 122 -10.68 -2.78 -5.89
C GLY A 122 -9.15 -2.88 -5.97
N GLY A 123 -8.61 -3.29 -7.13
CA GLY A 123 -7.18 -3.30 -7.41
C GLY A 123 -6.53 -1.92 -7.26
N LEU A 124 -7.16 -0.85 -7.77
CA LEU A 124 -6.66 0.52 -7.59
C LEU A 124 -6.58 0.92 -6.11
N THR A 125 -7.59 0.56 -5.33
CA THR A 125 -7.65 0.86 -3.89
C THR A 125 -6.57 0.10 -3.13
N ARG A 126 -6.38 -1.18 -3.45
CA ARG A 126 -5.30 -2.02 -2.89
C ARG A 126 -3.92 -1.43 -3.19
N LEU A 127 -3.70 -0.97 -4.43
CA LEU A 127 -2.47 -0.27 -4.79
C LEU A 127 -2.28 1.01 -3.98
N ASP A 128 -3.31 1.83 -3.74
CA ASP A 128 -3.17 3.02 -2.90
C ASP A 128 -2.77 2.66 -1.46
N ASN A 129 -3.37 1.60 -0.91
CA ASN A 129 -3.01 1.09 0.40
C ASN A 129 -1.55 0.59 0.46
N LEU A 130 -1.08 -0.11 -0.58
CA LEU A 130 0.31 -0.54 -0.71
C LEU A 130 1.27 0.65 -0.68
N HIS A 131 0.97 1.72 -1.44
CA HIS A 131 1.79 2.92 -1.44
C HIS A 131 1.85 3.59 -0.06
N HIS A 132 0.71 3.72 0.61
CA HIS A 132 0.64 4.29 1.95
C HIS A 132 1.43 3.47 2.97
N TYR A 133 1.27 2.14 2.95
CA TYR A 133 1.98 1.25 3.88
C TYR A 133 3.49 1.24 3.64
N TYR A 134 3.92 1.17 2.37
CA TYR A 134 5.34 1.26 2.02
C TYR A 134 5.96 2.59 2.49
N SER A 135 5.25 3.70 2.26
CA SER A 135 5.69 5.03 2.72
C SER A 135 5.79 5.10 4.25
N SER A 136 4.84 4.50 4.97
CA SER A 136 4.90 4.39 6.44
C SER A 136 6.13 3.62 6.90
N ILE A 137 6.44 2.46 6.31
CA ILE A 137 7.63 1.67 6.65
C ILE A 137 8.92 2.49 6.41
N LYS A 138 9.00 3.23 5.30
CA LYS A 138 10.15 4.09 5.01
C LYS A 138 10.28 5.23 6.01
N ASN A 139 9.17 5.87 6.37
CA ASN A 139 9.15 6.94 7.36
C ASN A 139 9.57 6.44 8.73
N ASP A 140 9.11 5.25 9.16
CA ASP A 140 9.55 4.64 10.42
C ASP A 140 11.06 4.38 10.44
N LYS A 141 11.61 3.87 9.33
CA LYS A 141 13.05 3.66 9.19
C LYS A 141 13.83 4.97 9.23
N LEU A 142 13.34 6.00 8.54
CA LEU A 142 13.94 7.34 8.54
C LEU A 142 13.91 7.94 9.95
N ASN A 143 12.77 7.91 10.62
CA ASN A 143 12.60 8.39 11.99
C ASN A 143 13.55 7.67 12.95
N ARG A 144 13.70 6.35 12.82
CA ARG A 144 14.67 5.57 13.62
C ARG A 144 16.10 6.03 13.38
N ASN A 145 16.47 6.29 12.13
CA ASN A 145 17.82 6.76 11.79
C ASN A 145 18.09 8.17 12.33
N ILE A 146 17.13 9.09 12.20
CA ILE A 146 17.23 10.43 12.79
C ILE A 146 17.37 10.34 14.30
N TYR A 147 16.55 9.53 14.96
CA TYR A 147 16.64 9.33 16.40
C TYR A 147 18.03 8.85 16.85
N LEU A 148 18.62 7.88 16.13
CA LEU A 148 19.98 7.41 16.41
C LEU A 148 21.01 8.52 16.22
N LEU A 149 20.92 9.29 15.12
CA LEU A 149 21.81 10.40 14.85
C LEU A 149 21.70 11.48 15.94
N THR A 150 20.49 11.78 16.40
CA THR A 150 20.23 12.75 17.47
C THR A 150 20.83 12.30 18.80
N ILE A 151 20.72 11.02 19.15
CA ILE A 151 21.38 10.48 20.35
C ILE A 151 22.90 10.65 20.25
N LEU A 152 23.48 10.25 19.12
CA LEU A 152 24.93 10.37 18.91
C LEU A 152 25.36 11.83 19.04
N SER A 153 24.66 12.75 18.38
CA SER A 153 24.93 14.19 18.50
C SER A 153 24.76 14.70 19.93
N GLY A 154 23.72 14.29 20.65
CA GLY A 154 23.49 14.69 22.06
C GLY A 154 24.59 14.21 23.02
N VAL A 155 25.24 13.09 22.71
CA VAL A 155 26.41 12.60 23.45
C VAL A 155 27.67 13.33 23.02
N PHE A 156 27.96 13.40 21.71
CA PHE A 156 29.24 13.89 21.21
C PHE A 156 29.39 15.41 21.26
N LEU A 157 28.31 16.18 21.07
CA LEU A 157 28.38 17.64 21.05
C LEU A 157 28.95 18.22 22.37
N PRO A 158 28.45 17.89 23.57
CA PRO A 158 29.02 18.40 24.82
C PRO A 158 30.42 17.85 25.11
N LEU A 159 30.71 16.58 24.76
CA LEU A 159 32.04 15.99 24.94
C LEU A 159 33.08 16.69 24.05
N ASN A 160 32.76 16.91 22.78
CA ASN A 160 33.61 17.60 21.82
C ASN A 160 33.83 19.06 22.22
N LEU A 161 32.82 19.73 22.80
CA LEU A 161 32.99 21.08 23.33
C LEU A 161 34.05 21.11 24.44
N ILE A 162 34.02 20.15 25.37
CA ILE A 162 35.00 20.08 26.47
C ILE A 162 36.39 19.76 25.94
N VAL A 163 36.51 18.73 25.08
CA VAL A 163 37.80 18.38 24.46
C VAL A 163 38.35 19.56 23.66
N GLY A 164 37.51 20.23 22.87
CA GLY A 164 37.88 21.41 22.10
C GLY A 164 38.29 22.58 22.99
N PHE A 165 37.56 22.85 24.07
CA PHE A 165 37.87 23.90 25.04
C PHE A 165 39.23 23.70 25.69
N PHE A 166 39.53 22.50 26.19
CA PHE A 166 40.83 22.18 26.80
C PHE A 166 41.95 21.95 25.77
N GLY A 167 41.61 21.79 24.49
CA GLY A 167 42.58 21.72 23.38
C GLY A 167 42.98 23.07 22.80
N MET A 168 42.41 24.18 23.28
CA MET A 168 42.80 25.53 22.83
C MET A 168 44.15 25.94 23.42
N ASN A 169 44.99 26.61 22.64
CA ASN A 169 46.29 27.12 23.12
C ASN A 169 46.15 28.52 23.74
N THR A 170 45.26 28.66 24.73
CA THR A 170 45.01 29.94 25.42
C THR A 170 45.62 29.98 26.82
N GLU A 171 46.02 31.16 27.27
CA GLU A 171 46.47 31.36 28.66
C GLU A 171 45.28 31.37 29.62
N GLY A 172 45.50 30.98 30.89
CA GLY A 172 44.45 30.99 31.92
C GLY A 172 43.43 29.84 31.83
N LEU A 173 43.70 28.77 31.08
CA LEU A 173 42.86 27.57 31.03
C LEU A 173 42.62 26.98 32.43
N PHE A 174 41.36 26.63 32.71
CA PHE A 174 40.99 25.95 33.95
C PHE A 174 41.85 24.69 34.15
N PHE A 175 42.23 24.40 35.39
CA PHE A 175 43.04 23.23 35.76
C PHE A 175 44.45 23.14 35.16
N LYS A 176 44.93 24.12 34.37
CA LYS A 176 46.26 24.10 33.72
C LYS A 176 47.43 23.98 34.71
N GLU A 177 47.33 24.66 35.85
CA GLU A 177 48.39 24.67 36.88
C GLU A 177 48.24 23.52 37.90
N ASN A 178 47.18 22.72 37.81
CA ASN A 178 46.91 21.64 38.76
C ASN A 178 47.54 20.32 38.27
N PRO A 179 48.40 19.64 39.06
CA PRO A 179 49.00 18.36 38.70
C PRO A 179 47.99 17.25 38.37
N HIS A 180 46.77 17.33 38.91
CA HIS A 180 45.66 16.41 38.66
C HIS A 180 44.61 16.96 37.69
N GLY A 181 44.89 18.05 36.99
CA GLY A 181 43.93 18.73 36.10
C GLY A 181 43.35 17.82 35.02
N THR A 182 44.19 17.02 34.36
CA THR A 182 43.74 16.04 33.35
C THR A 182 42.79 14.99 33.95
N LEU A 183 43.04 14.53 35.17
CA LEU A 183 42.16 13.57 35.87
C LEU A 183 40.77 14.17 36.12
N TYR A 184 40.69 15.44 36.54
CA TYR A 184 39.41 16.11 36.72
C TYR A 184 38.62 16.22 35.41
N VAL A 185 39.28 16.60 34.31
CA VAL A 185 38.63 16.67 32.98
C VAL A 185 38.12 15.30 32.53
N VAL A 186 38.90 14.23 32.75
CA VAL A 186 38.48 12.85 32.44
C VAL A 186 37.26 12.44 33.28
N TYR A 187 37.22 12.78 34.58
CA TYR A 187 36.04 12.52 35.42
C TYR A 187 34.82 13.30 34.94
N THR A 188 34.97 14.57 34.53
CA THR A 188 33.87 15.37 33.98
C THR A 188 33.33 14.77 32.68
N LEU A 189 34.22 14.39 31.74
CA LEU A 189 33.83 13.73 30.48
C LEU A 189 33.10 12.41 30.75
N SER A 190 33.64 11.59 31.65
CA SER A 190 33.05 10.31 32.03
C SER A 190 31.67 10.50 32.69
N GLY A 191 31.53 11.51 33.55
CA GLY A 191 30.27 11.87 34.19
C GLY A 191 29.20 12.31 33.19
N ILE A 192 29.56 13.15 32.20
CA ILE A 192 28.65 13.59 31.15
C ILE A 192 28.24 12.44 30.24
N LEU A 193 29.19 11.57 29.86
CA LEU A 193 28.90 10.37 29.09
C LEU A 193 27.92 9.46 29.85
N PHE A 194 28.16 9.22 31.14
CA PHE A 194 27.29 8.41 31.98
C PHE A 194 25.88 9.02 32.10
N LEU A 195 25.78 10.33 32.36
CA LEU A 195 24.51 11.05 32.43
C LEU A 195 23.72 10.96 31.12
N SER A 196 24.40 11.07 29.98
CA SER A 196 23.76 10.97 28.66
C SER A 196 23.25 9.55 28.36
N LEU A 197 24.02 8.51 28.71
CA LEU A 197 23.61 7.11 28.57
C LEU A 197 22.46 6.73 29.50
N VAL A 198 22.48 7.21 30.75
CA VAL A 198 21.40 6.98 31.72
C VAL A 198 20.14 7.75 31.33
N GLY A 199 20.28 9.01 30.94
CA GLY A 199 19.17 9.86 30.52
C GLY A 199 18.39 9.29 29.33
N THR A 200 19.09 8.76 28.32
CA THR A 200 18.43 8.13 27.16
C THR A 200 17.68 6.84 27.52
N ASN A 201 18.17 6.04 28.47
CA ASN A 201 17.48 4.85 28.95
C ASN A 201 16.26 5.17 29.82
N ILE A 202 16.37 6.17 30.71
CA ILE A 202 15.24 6.64 31.53
C ILE A 202 14.13 7.16 30.64
N PHE A 203 14.46 7.93 29.60
CA PHE A 203 13.48 8.45 28.65
C PHE A 203 12.72 7.33 27.93
N ARG A 204 13.42 6.26 27.50
CA ARG A 204 12.79 5.08 26.88
C ARG A 204 11.88 4.30 27.84
N ILE A 205 12.26 4.19 29.11
CA ILE A 205 11.46 3.49 30.12
C ILE A 205 10.20 4.29 30.44
N LEU A 206 10.32 5.61 30.61
CA LEU A 206 9.19 6.51 30.80
C LEU A 206 8.23 6.44 29.62
N ASP A 207 8.75 6.51 28.39
CA ASP A 207 7.95 6.44 27.18
C ASP A 207 7.25 5.07 27.06
N ARG A 208 7.94 3.95 27.35
CA ARG A 208 7.34 2.60 27.37
C ARG A 208 6.23 2.47 28.42
N TYR A 209 6.38 3.05 29.61
CA TYR A 209 5.36 2.98 30.66
C TYR A 209 4.16 3.91 30.38
N VAL A 210 4.40 5.09 29.83
CA VAL A 210 3.36 6.08 29.49
C VAL A 210 2.58 5.65 28.25
N LEU A 211 3.26 5.24 27.17
CA LEU A 211 2.62 4.75 25.95
C LEU A 211 1.85 3.44 26.17
N ASN A 212 2.36 2.50 26.98
CA ASN A 212 1.61 1.27 27.29
C ASN A 212 0.33 1.53 28.09
N ARG A 213 0.28 2.61 28.89
CA ARG A 213 -0.94 3.03 29.60
C ARG A 213 -1.95 3.74 28.69
N ILE A 214 -1.49 4.39 27.62
CA ILE A 214 -2.32 5.23 26.75
C ILE A 214 -2.77 4.49 25.47
N LEU A 215 -1.93 3.61 24.90
CA LEU A 215 -2.17 2.98 23.60
C LEU A 215 -2.59 1.51 23.63
N GLY A 216 -2.77 0.92 24.82
CA GLY A 216 -3.48 -0.35 25.02
C GLY A 216 -3.01 -1.53 24.15
N GLN A 217 -2.26 -2.46 24.74
CA GLN A 217 -1.83 -3.70 24.09
C GLN A 217 -2.94 -4.33 23.24
N THR A 218 -2.74 -4.40 21.93
CA THR A 218 -3.68 -5.00 20.99
C THR A 218 -3.73 -6.51 21.23
N SER A 219 -4.56 -6.96 22.18
CA SER A 219 -4.93 -8.38 22.34
C SER A 219 -5.91 -8.84 21.24
N PHE A 220 -5.88 -8.19 20.08
CA PHE A 220 -6.83 -8.37 18.97
C PHE A 220 -6.81 -9.81 18.47
N TYR A 221 -5.63 -10.34 18.14
CA TYR A 221 -5.48 -11.71 17.63
C TYR A 221 -5.98 -12.78 18.62
N LYS A 222 -5.60 -12.71 19.91
CA LYS A 222 -6.12 -13.62 20.94
C LYS A 222 -7.64 -13.55 21.11
N ARG A 223 -8.23 -12.35 21.04
CA ARG A 223 -9.68 -12.17 21.11
C ARG A 223 -10.40 -12.66 19.86
N LEU A 224 -9.76 -12.54 18.70
CA LEU A 224 -10.29 -12.99 17.41
C LEU A 224 -10.29 -14.52 17.34
N GLU A 225 -9.18 -15.16 17.67
CA GLU A 225 -9.02 -16.61 17.76
C GLU A 225 -10.06 -17.24 18.71
N GLN A 226 -10.23 -16.65 19.90
CA GLN A 226 -11.27 -17.08 20.85
C GLN A 226 -12.71 -16.89 20.34
N ARG A 227 -12.96 -15.89 19.49
CA ARG A 227 -14.29 -15.65 18.90
C ARG A 227 -14.56 -16.60 17.74
N ILE A 228 -13.56 -16.88 16.91
CA ILE A 228 -13.67 -17.83 15.80
C ILE A 228 -13.89 -19.24 16.34
N GLY A 229 -13.12 -19.69 17.34
CA GLY A 229 -13.35 -21.00 17.96
C GLY A 229 -14.76 -21.17 18.54
N LYS A 230 -15.30 -20.11 19.18
CA LYS A 230 -16.70 -20.12 19.65
C LYS A 230 -17.75 -20.20 18.52
N ILE A 231 -17.43 -19.71 17.33
CA ILE A 231 -18.33 -19.80 16.16
C ILE A 231 -18.27 -21.21 15.59
N GLU A 232 -17.07 -21.80 15.46
CA GLU A 232 -16.88 -23.18 15.02
C GLU A 232 -17.57 -24.18 15.94
N ASP A 233 -17.44 -24.03 17.27
CA ASP A 233 -18.13 -24.86 18.26
C ASP A 233 -19.67 -24.77 18.15
N ASN A 234 -20.21 -23.59 17.84
CA ASN A 234 -21.65 -23.39 17.66
C ASN A 234 -22.17 -23.96 16.33
N PHE A 235 -21.32 -24.08 15.31
CA PHE A 235 -21.67 -24.72 14.05
C PHE A 235 -21.55 -26.24 14.11
N SER A 236 -20.55 -26.77 14.82
CA SER A 236 -20.35 -28.21 15.00
C SER A 236 -21.40 -28.87 15.91
N LEU A 237 -22.02 -28.11 16.81
CA LEU A 237 -23.16 -28.56 17.65
C LEU A 237 -24.52 -28.58 16.91
N LYS A 238 -24.57 -28.17 15.63
CA LYS A 238 -25.80 -28.11 14.81
C LYS A 238 -25.86 -29.14 13.66
N LEU A 239 -24.91 -30.07 13.58
CA LEU A 239 -24.94 -31.27 12.73
C LEU A 239 -25.18 -32.52 13.60
#